data_AF-A0A962VRB2-F1
#
_entry.id   AF-A0A962VRB2-F1
#
_cell.length_a   1.000
_cell.length_b   1.000
_cell.length_c   1.000
_cell.angle_alpha   90.00
_cell.angle_beta   90.00
_cell.angle_gamma   90.00
#
_symmetry.space_group_name_H-M   'P 1'
#
loop_
_entity.id
_entity.type
_entity.pdbx_description
1 polymer ?
#
loop_
_entity_poly.entity_id
_entity_poly.type
_entity_poly.pdbx_seq_one_letter_code
_entity_poly.pdbx_strand_id
1 'polypeptide(L)' 'GLDYCIRHGLARFEPGAQGEHKVARGFLPTETLSAHWLADTRFHEAVARHLEHERAGMRDYVAEMHRHSPYRADTAP' A
#
# COMPACT_ATOMS: atom_id res chain seq x y z
N GLY A 1 5.49 2.72 -19.06
CA GLY A 1 5.93 2.39 -17.69
C GLY A 1 6.19 0.92 -17.58
N LEU A 2 5.15 0.12 -17.36
CA LEU A 2 5.23 -1.34 -17.29
C LEU A 2 6.01 -2.00 -18.43
N ASP A 3 5.71 -1.67 -19.69
CA ASP A 3 6.43 -2.25 -20.84
C ASP A 3 7.95 -1.99 -20.80
N TYR A 4 8.36 -0.82 -20.28
CA TYR A 4 9.77 -0.51 -20.10
C TYR A 4 10.38 -1.41 -19.03
N CYS A 5 9.71 -1.56 -17.88
CA CYS A 5 10.16 -2.45 -16.82
C CYS A 5 10.30 -3.90 -17.30
N ILE A 6 9.32 -4.41 -18.05
CA ILE A 6 9.36 -5.76 -18.63
C ILE A 6 10.54 -5.92 -19.59
N ARG A 7 10.71 -4.98 -20.53
CA ARG A 7 11.82 -5.03 -21.50
C ARG A 7 13.22 -4.97 -20.86
N HIS A 8 13.35 -4.31 -19.71
CA HIS A 8 14.63 -4.13 -19.03
C HIS A 8 14.80 -5.05 -17.80
N GLY A 9 13.90 -6.02 -17.59
CA GLY A 9 13.98 -6.96 -16.47
C GLY A 9 13.88 -6.29 -15.09
N LEU A 10 13.21 -5.14 -14.98
CA LEU A 10 13.01 -4.47 -13.70
C LEU A 10 11.94 -5.18 -12.89
N ALA A 11 12.28 -5.58 -11.67
CA ALA A 11 11.39 -6.32 -10.78
C ALA A 11 10.32 -5.45 -10.12
N ARG A 12 10.47 -4.12 -10.11
CA ARG A 12 9.58 -3.20 -9.38
C ARG A 12 9.14 -2.04 -10.27
N PHE A 13 7.85 -1.74 -10.23
CA PHE A 13 7.24 -0.59 -10.87
C PHE A 13 6.26 0.07 -9.91
N GLU A 14 6.47 1.36 -9.63
CA GLU A 14 5.60 2.15 -8.76
C GLU A 14 4.72 3.05 -9.64
N PRO A 15 3.41 2.81 -9.74
CA PRO A 15 2.52 3.55 -10.64
C PRO A 15 2.18 4.98 -10.14
N GLY A 16 2.85 5.49 -9.11
CA GLY A 16 2.60 6.79 -8.46
C GLY A 16 1.49 6.77 -7.40
N ALA A 17 1.14 7.94 -6.86
CA ALA A 17 0.07 8.09 -5.86
C ALA A 17 -1.26 8.42 -6.55
N GLN A 18 -2.24 7.50 -6.55
CA GLN A 18 -3.58 7.75 -7.10
C GLN A 18 -4.59 6.66 -6.68
N GLY A 19 -4.77 6.44 -5.37
CA GLY A 19 -5.90 5.71 -4.78
C GLY A 19 -6.36 4.36 -5.37
N GLU A 20 -7.61 4.03 -5.09
CA GLU A 20 -8.24 2.70 -5.26
C GLU A 20 -8.40 2.24 -6.71
N HIS A 21 -8.52 3.18 -7.66
CA HIS A 21 -8.78 2.88 -9.07
C HIS A 21 -7.64 2.07 -9.75
N LYS A 22 -6.48 1.94 -9.09
CA LYS A 22 -5.35 1.15 -9.57
C LYS A 22 -5.55 -0.35 -9.37
N VAL A 23 -6.38 -0.76 -8.41
CA VAL A 23 -6.68 -2.17 -8.17
C VAL A 23 -7.27 -2.82 -9.42
N ALA A 24 -8.25 -2.16 -10.07
CA ALA A 24 -8.85 -2.64 -11.31
C ALA A 24 -7.85 -2.78 -12.48
N ARG A 25 -6.69 -2.12 -12.41
CA ARG A 25 -5.61 -2.21 -13.40
C ARG A 25 -4.54 -3.26 -13.04
N GLY A 26 -4.75 -4.05 -11.99
CA GLY A 26 -3.83 -5.08 -11.53
C GLY A 26 -2.78 -4.61 -10.52
N PHE A 27 -2.86 -3.38 -10.03
CA PHE A 27 -1.96 -2.90 -8.97
C PHE A 27 -2.62 -3.13 -7.61
N LEU A 28 -2.35 -4.27 -7.00
CA LEU A 28 -2.82 -4.60 -5.66
C LEU A 28 -2.14 -3.70 -4.60
N PRO A 29 -2.83 -3.41 -3.49
CA PRO A 29 -2.21 -2.68 -2.38
C PRO A 29 -1.02 -3.47 -1.84
N THR A 30 0.02 -2.76 -1.40
CA THR A 30 1.17 -3.35 -0.72
C THR A 30 1.50 -2.46 0.46
N GLU A 31 1.56 -3.06 1.66
CA GLU A 31 1.94 -2.33 2.86
C GLU A 31 3.36 -1.75 2.70
N THR A 32 3.51 -0.48 3.04
CA THR A 32 4.76 0.25 2.93
C THR A 32 5.07 0.91 4.26
N LEU A 33 6.33 0.81 4.68
CA LEU A 33 6.81 1.45 5.91
C LEU A 33 7.48 2.78 5.57
N SER A 34 7.28 3.75 6.46
CA SER A 34 8.02 5.01 6.44
C SER A 34 8.52 5.34 7.84
N ALA A 35 9.66 6.01 7.92
CA ALA A 35 10.27 6.42 9.17
C ALA A 35 10.43 7.94 9.16
N HIS A 36 9.95 8.58 10.23
CA HIS A 36 9.95 10.03 10.36
C HIS A 36 10.56 10.40 11.70
N TRP A 37 11.55 11.28 11.70
CA TRP A 37 12.10 11.84 12.92
C TRP A 37 11.34 13.11 13.30
N LEU A 38 10.90 13.17 14.56
CA LEU A 38 10.15 14.30 15.12
C LEU A 38 10.91 14.85 16.32
N ALA A 39 11.37 16.10 16.22
CA ALA A 39 12.21 16.73 17.23
C ALA A 39 11.45 17.11 18.51
N ASP A 40 10.20 17.60 18.38
CA ASP A 40 9.36 17.94 19.53
C ASP A 40 8.70 16.66 20.08
N THR A 41 9.04 16.31 21.32
CA THR A 41 8.53 15.11 21.99
C THR A 41 7.00 15.10 22.11
N ARG A 42 6.36 16.24 22.33
CA ARG A 42 4.89 16.32 22.45
C ARG A 42 4.23 16.03 21.11
N PHE A 43 4.85 16.51 20.02
CA PHE A 43 4.38 16.21 18.68
C PHE A 43 4.60 14.73 18.33
N HIS A 44 5.75 14.16 18.69
CA HIS A 44 6.03 12.73 18.54
C HIS A 44 4.96 11.87 19.26
N GLU A 45 4.65 12.16 20.51
CA GLU A 45 3.62 11.45 21.28
C GLU A 45 2.23 11.57 20.66
N ALA A 46 1.87 12.75 20.15
CA ALA A 46 0.60 12.96 19.47
C ALA A 46 0.48 12.11 18.20
N VAL A 47 1.53 12.07 17.38
CA VAL A 47 1.59 11.20 16.19
C VAL A 47 1.56 9.72 16.58
N ALA A 48 2.32 9.32 17.60
CA ALA A 48 2.37 7.93 18.07
C ALA A 48 0.99 7.39 18.48
N ARG A 49 0.21 8.16 19.27
CA ARG A 49 -1.17 7.79 19.64
C ARG A 49 -2.12 7.72 18.46
N HIS A 50 -1.96 8.62 17.48
CA HIS A 50 -2.76 8.57 16.26
C HIS A 50 -2.47 7.29 15.45
N LEU A 51 -1.19 6.93 15.32
CA LEU A 51 -0.75 5.74 14.57
C LEU A 51 -1.26 4.42 15.18
N GLU A 52 -1.57 4.37 16.48
CA GLU A 52 -2.21 3.18 17.09
C GLU A 52 -3.55 2.85 16.43
N HIS A 53 -4.34 3.87 16.13
CA HIS A 53 -5.66 3.75 15.51
C HIS A 53 -5.55 3.65 13.98
N GLU A 54 -4.70 4.49 13.38
CA GLU A 54 -4.50 4.52 11.93
C GLU A 54 -4.03 3.17 11.40
N ARG A 55 -3.13 2.48 12.11
CA ARG A 55 -2.66 1.14 11.71
C ARG A 55 -3.80 0.12 11.59
N ALA A 56 -4.82 0.20 12.44
CA ALA A 56 -5.98 -0.69 12.32
C ALA A 56 -6.80 -0.36 11.08
N GLY A 57 -7.11 0.93 10.88
CA GLY A 57 -7.83 1.40 9.69
C GLY A 57 -7.10 1.08 8.39
N MET A 58 -5.77 1.17 8.37
CA MET A 58 -4.96 0.82 7.21
C MET A 58 -5.04 -0.67 6.87
N ARG A 59 -5.01 -1.56 7.88
CA ARG A 59 -5.20 -3.01 7.65
C ARG A 59 -6.57 -3.32 7.07
N ASP A 60 -7.62 -2.71 7.62
CA ASP A 60 -8.98 -2.90 7.13
C ASP A 60 -9.13 -2.38 5.69
N TYR A 61 -8.50 -1.23 5.40
CA TYR A 61 -8.44 -0.64 4.07
C TYR A 61 -7.72 -1.53 3.04
N VAL A 62 -6.55 -2.06 3.40
CA VAL A 62 -5.80 -3.01 2.55
C VAL A 62 -6.64 -4.27 2.30
N ALA A 63 -7.31 -4.81 3.32
CA ALA A 63 -8.19 -5.96 3.17
C ALA A 63 -9.39 -5.68 2.25
N GLU A 64 -10.01 -4.49 2.33
CA GLU A 64 -11.06 -4.05 1.41
C GLU A 64 -10.55 -3.96 -0.03
N MET A 65 -9.37 -3.37 -0.23
CA MET A 65 -8.77 -3.27 -1.56
C MET A 65 -8.46 -4.65 -2.16
N HIS A 66 -8.04 -5.62 -1.35
CA HIS A 66 -7.85 -6.99 -1.82
C HIS A 66 -9.16 -7.69 -2.23
N ARG A 67 -10.31 -7.36 -1.62
CA ARG A 67 -11.62 -7.90 -2.07
C ARG A 67 -11.98 -7.48 -3.49
N HIS A 68 -11.43 -6.35 -3.94
CA HIS A 68 -11.62 -5.82 -5.29
C HIS A 68 -10.55 -6.32 -6.29
N SER A 69 -9.72 -7.30 -5.91
CA SER A 69 -8.69 -7.88 -6.78
C SER A 69 -9.29 -8.34 -8.12
N PRO A 70 -8.73 -7.89 -9.27
CA PRO A 70 -9.16 -8.37 -10.58
C PRO A 70 -8.61 -9.76 -10.91
N TYR A 71 -7.69 -10.28 -10.08
CA TYR A 71 -7.11 -11.60 -10.26
C TYR A 71 -8.02 -12.67 -9.68
N ARG A 72 -8.06 -13.82 -10.36
CA ARG A 72 -8.78 -14.99 -9.87
C ARG A 72 -8.18 -15.41 -8.53
N ALA A 73 -9.02 -15.67 -7.54
CA ALA A 73 -8.55 -16.30 -6.30
C ALA A 73 -7.98 -17.68 -6.67
N ASP A 74 -6.72 -17.94 -6.37
CA ASP A 74 -6.14 -19.27 -6.49
C ASP A 74 -6.77 -20.16 -5.42
N THR A 75 -7.88 -20.81 -5.76
CA THR A 75 -8.23 -22.09 -5.17
C THR A 75 -7.31 -23.14 -5.80
N ALA A 76 -6.05 -23.17 -5.38
CA ALA A 76 -5.22 -24.34 -5.59
C ALA A 76 -5.79 -25.49 -4.72
N PRO A 77 -5.92 -26.72 -5.26
CA PRO A 77 -6.39 -27.89 -4.52
C PRO A 77 -5.43 -28.33 -3.41
#